data_AF-A0A9E2YKH3-F1
#
_entry.id   AF-A0A9E2YKH3-F1
#
_cell.length_a   1.000
_cell.length_b   1.000
_cell.length_c   1.000
_cell.angle_alpha   90.00
_cell.angle_beta   90.00
_cell.angle_gamma   90.00
#
_symmetry.space_group_name_H-M   'P 1'
#
loop_
_entity.id
_entity.type
_entity.pdbx_description
1 polymer ?
#
loop_
_entity_poly.entity_id
_entity_poly.type
_entity_poly.pdbx_seq_one_letter_code
_entity_poly.pdbx_strand_id
1 'polypeptide(L)' 'SAATRGLTASDRVLSSASWPGHAELIDGLLAIMAVGASLVQVANPDPSGLQRRIETEKVTRVL' A
#
# COMPACT_ATOMS: atom_id res chain seq x y z
N SER A 1 2.55 -12.42 2.02
CA SER A 1 2.33 -11.97 3.42
C SER A 1 3.23 -10.77 3.75
N ALA A 2 3.03 -10.13 4.91
CA ALA A 2 3.79 -8.94 5.32
C ALA A 2 5.30 -9.20 5.44
N ALA A 3 5.67 -10.33 6.06
CA ALA A 3 7.07 -10.74 6.22
C ALA A 3 7.76 -10.98 4.88
N THR A 4 7.09 -11.64 3.92
CA THR A 4 7.60 -11.84 2.55
C THR A 4 7.91 -10.52 1.85
N ARG A 5 7.15 -9.46 2.15
CA ARG A 5 7.32 -8.11 1.59
C ARG A 5 8.26 -7.23 2.43
N GLY A 6 8.76 -7.73 3.58
CA GLY A 6 9.57 -6.96 4.52
C GLY A 6 8.87 -5.71 5.04
N LEU A 7 7.54 -5.78 5.24
CA LEU A 7 6.75 -4.67 5.76
C LEU A 7 6.93 -4.53 7.27
N THR A 8 7.02 -3.30 7.75
CA THR A 8 7.08 -2.99 9.19
C THR A 8 6.01 -1.98 9.58
N ALA A 9 5.76 -1.83 10.89
CA ALA A 9 4.80 -0.86 11.40
C ALA A 9 5.10 0.60 11.00
N SER A 10 6.34 0.93 10.66
CA SER A 10 6.72 2.28 10.23
C SER A 10 6.42 2.56 8.76
N ASP A 11 6.03 1.53 7.99
CA ASP A 11 5.75 1.71 6.57
C ASP A 11 4.46 2.49 6.34
N ARG A 12 4.52 3.41 5.37
CA ARG A 12 3.36 3.99 4.72
C ARG A 12 3.38 3.59 3.26
N VAL A 13 2.48 2.68 2.93
CA VAL A 13 2.48 1.97 1.65
C VAL A 13 1.45 2.60 0.72
N LEU A 14 1.87 3.09 -0.43
CA LEU A 14 0.95 3.42 -1.53
C LEU A 14 0.69 2.17 -2.35
N SER A 15 -0.58 1.88 -2.64
CA SER A 15 -1.00 0.79 -3.53
C SER A 15 -2.07 1.27 -4.49
N SER A 16 -1.92 0.93 -5.77
CA SER A 16 -2.99 1.05 -6.78
C SER A 16 -3.62 -0.29 -7.16
N ALA A 17 -3.24 -1.38 -6.47
CA ALA A 17 -3.77 -2.71 -6.74
C ALA A 17 -5.28 -2.79 -6.50
N SER A 18 -5.96 -3.59 -7.32
CA SER A 18 -7.34 -4.00 -7.09
C SER A 18 -7.39 -5.22 -6.16
N TRP A 19 -8.52 -5.41 -5.48
CA TRP A 19 -8.72 -6.50 -4.50
C TRP A 19 -9.94 -7.37 -4.88
N PRO A 20 -9.93 -8.02 -6.07
CA PRO A 20 -11.11 -8.73 -6.56
C PRO A 20 -11.40 -10.04 -5.79
N GLY A 21 -10.40 -10.59 -5.10
CA GLY A 21 -10.49 -11.87 -4.40
C GLY A 21 -9.77 -11.89 -3.07
N HIS A 22 -9.97 -13.00 -2.35
CA HIS A 22 -9.40 -13.21 -1.02
C HIS A 22 -7.86 -13.20 -1.03
N ALA A 23 -7.24 -13.75 -2.08
CA ALA A 23 -5.78 -13.82 -2.17
C ALA A 23 -5.16 -12.42 -2.25
N GLU A 24 -5.67 -11.57 -3.15
CA GLU A 24 -5.20 -10.20 -3.32
C GLU A 24 -5.44 -9.39 -2.04
N LEU A 25 -6.61 -9.54 -1.41
CA LEU A 25 -6.95 -8.85 -0.18
C LEU A 25 -6.06 -9.27 1.00
N ILE A 26 -5.74 -10.56 1.12
CA ILE A 26 -4.83 -11.08 2.15
C ILE A 26 -3.41 -10.57 1.92
N ASP A 27 -2.92 -10.70 0.69
CA ASP A 27 -1.53 -10.40 0.39
C ASP A 27 -1.24 -8.90 0.34
N GLY A 28 -2.18 -8.07 -0.08
CA GLY A 28 -2.01 -6.62 -0.08
C GLY A 28 -2.57 -5.96 1.17
N LEU A 29 -3.87 -5.66 1.16
CA LEU A 29 -4.53 -4.88 2.20
C LEU A 29 -4.27 -5.42 3.61
N LEU A 30 -4.57 -6.70 3.86
CA LEU A 30 -4.44 -7.27 5.20
C LEU A 30 -2.99 -7.45 5.62
N ALA A 31 -2.07 -7.77 4.71
CA ALA A 31 -0.65 -7.88 5.04
C ALA A 31 -0.09 -6.54 5.58
N ILE A 32 -0.49 -5.41 5.02
CA ILE A 32 -0.09 -4.08 5.48
C ILE A 32 -0.68 -3.81 6.87
N MET A 33 -1.98 -4.02 7.04
CA MET A 33 -2.66 -3.76 8.31
C MET A 33 -2.18 -4.68 9.44
N ALA A 34 -1.84 -5.93 9.15
CA ALA A 34 -1.42 -6.93 10.14
C ALA A 34 -0.12 -6.57 10.87
N VAL A 35 0.76 -5.76 10.27
CA VAL A 35 2.00 -5.27 10.91
C VAL A 35 1.86 -3.86 11.49
N GLY A 36 0.67 -3.27 11.44
CA GLY A 36 0.43 -1.89 11.91
C GLY A 36 0.92 -0.81 10.94
N ALA A 37 1.24 -1.16 9.69
CA ALA A 37 1.61 -0.20 8.66
C ALA A 37 0.37 0.59 8.18
N SER A 38 0.61 1.73 7.54
CA SER A 38 -0.44 2.56 6.94
C SER A 38 -0.61 2.29 5.45
N LEU A 39 -1.85 2.20 4.96
CA LEU A 39 -2.17 2.08 3.53
C LEU A 39 -2.66 3.41 2.95
N VAL A 40 -2.06 3.82 1.83
CA VAL A 40 -2.51 4.90 0.94
C VAL A 40 -3.05 4.23 -0.34
N GLN A 41 -4.33 3.90 -0.35
CA GLN A 41 -4.95 3.26 -1.51
C GLN A 41 -5.30 4.29 -2.59
N VAL A 42 -4.90 4.01 -3.84
CA VAL A 42 -5.21 4.84 -5.02
C VAL A 42 -5.97 3.98 -6.04
N ALA A 43 -7.31 3.96 -5.93
CA ALA A 43 -8.15 3.09 -6.76
C ALA A 43 -8.21 3.48 -8.25
N ASN A 44 -7.90 4.74 -8.60
CA ASN A 44 -7.88 5.22 -9.98
C ASN A 44 -6.67 6.16 -10.15
N PRO A 45 -5.48 5.62 -10.46
CA PRO A 45 -4.26 6.40 -10.44
C PRO A 45 -4.21 7.37 -11.62
N ASP A 46 -4.02 8.65 -11.29
CA ASP A 46 -3.54 9.65 -12.23
C ASP A 46 -2.01 9.65 -12.18
N PRO A 47 -1.31 9.24 -13.26
CA PRO A 47 0.15 9.20 -13.27
C PRO A 47 0.78 10.56 -12.97
N SER A 48 0.16 11.65 -13.39
CA SER A 48 0.67 13.01 -13.17
C SER A 48 0.54 13.48 -11.71
N GLY A 49 -0.44 12.95 -10.98
CA GLY A 49 -0.70 13.27 -9.57
C GLY A 49 0.03 12.36 -8.57
N LEU A 50 0.64 11.26 -9.03
CA LEU A 50 1.16 10.21 -8.16
C LEU A 50 2.33 10.71 -7.28
N GLN A 51 3.28 11.43 -7.89
CA GLN A 51 4.44 11.95 -7.17
C GLN A 51 4.03 12.91 -6.05
N ARG A 52 3.12 13.85 -6.34
CA ARG A 52 2.58 14.78 -5.35
C ARG A 52 1.93 14.05 -4.17
N ARG A 53 1.22 12.95 -4.45
CA ARG A 53 0.58 12.11 -3.41
C ARG A 53 1.62 11.41 -2.54
N ILE A 54 2.66 10.82 -3.15
CA ILE A 54 3.79 10.21 -2.42
C ILE A 54 4.39 11.20 -1.44
N GLU A 55 4.66 12.43 -1.89
CA GLU A 55 5.27 13.49 -1.08
C GLU A 55 4.35 14.02 0.03
N THR A 56 3.06 14.19 -0.26
CA THR A 56 2.06 14.71 0.68
C THR A 56 1.79 13.71 1.79
N GLU A 57 1.58 12.45 1.42
CA GLU A 57 1.25 11.38 2.36
C GLU A 57 2.48 10.89 3.13
N LYS A 58 3.71 11.20 2.70
CA LYS A 58 4.97 10.66 3.26
C LYS A 58 5.08 9.15 3.05
N VAL A 59 4.76 8.71 1.84
CA VAL A 59 4.88 7.31 1.42
C VAL A 59 6.33 6.86 1.53
N THR A 60 6.55 5.73 2.21
CA THR A 60 7.87 5.12 2.36
C THR A 60 8.07 3.94 1.42
N ARG A 61 6.96 3.41 0.84
CA ARG A 61 6.97 2.26 -0.06
C ARG A 61 5.83 2.33 -1.08
N VAL A 62 6.10 1.98 -2.32
CA VAL A 62 5.09 1.84 -3.38
C VAL A 62 4.96 0.37 -3.74
N LEU A 63 3.73 -0.15 -3.76
CA LEU A 63 3.37 -1.52 -4.16
C LEU A 63 2.45 -1.54 -5.37
#